data_AF-A0A150PWB5-F1
#
_entry.id   AF-A0A150PWB5-F1
#
_cell.length_a   1.000
_cell.length_b   1.000
_cell.length_c   1.000
_cell.angle_alpha   90.00
_cell.angle_beta   90.00
_cell.angle_gamma   90.00
#
_symmetry.space_group_name_H-M   'P 1'
#
loop_
_entity.id
_entity.type
_entity.pdbx_description
1 polymer ?
#
loop_
_entity_poly.entity_id
_entity_poly.type
_entity_poly.pdbx_seq_one_letter_code
_entity_poly.pdbx_strand_id
1 'polypeptide(L)'
;MASFVNNVSSRGWSLALCAALVAATGCSAAIPPKELVDARTSYKRAAQGAASSLAPAQLDTAKQALSRAEGAFNEDPEAPQTRDLAYIADRKAREAEAAAALQQAQRDKAAAEEDFKELSQQQLATAKDALQSGQQQIERERQARAQAESARLQAESARTEAEKARQEAEAARREAERVANAALASLKEIAAVKEEKRGVVITLSGAVLFASGKFELLPIAKEKLNQVATTLKDQGSPPLRIEGHTDSTGSAQANRKLSLARADSVKAHLVSVGLPADKIATVGHGPDRPVADNASAEGRANNRRVEIIVNPTSAQ
;
A
#
# COMPACT_ATOMS: atom_id res chain seq x y z
N MET A 1 -6.41 -94.92 -66.46
CA MET A 1 -6.53 -94.40 -67.84
C MET A 1 -5.12 -94.19 -68.38
N ALA A 2 -4.79 -94.97 -69.41
CA ALA A 2 -3.71 -94.84 -70.41
C ALA A 2 -2.29 -94.52 -69.89
N SER A 3 -1.28 -95.40 -69.91
CA SER A 3 -0.76 -96.35 -70.93
C SER A 3 -0.36 -95.70 -72.26
N PHE A 4 0.97 -95.66 -72.52
CA PHE A 4 1.67 -95.74 -73.82
C PHE A 4 3.17 -95.78 -73.46
N VAL A 5 3.99 -96.84 -73.53
CA VAL A 5 4.21 -98.02 -74.39
C VAL A 5 4.81 -97.72 -75.78
N ASN A 6 6.00 -98.35 -75.99
CA ASN A 6 6.74 -98.69 -77.22
C ASN A 6 7.55 -97.57 -77.92
N ASN A 7 8.73 -97.82 -78.53
CA ASN A 7 9.25 -99.04 -79.17
C ASN A 7 10.79 -98.99 -79.41
N VAL A 8 11.52 -100.08 -79.09
CA VAL A 8 12.51 -100.90 -79.87
C VAL A 8 13.44 -100.17 -80.90
N SER A 9 14.76 -100.39 -81.07
CA SER A 9 15.69 -101.55 -81.14
C SER A 9 17.13 -100.98 -81.26
N SER A 10 18.22 -101.46 -80.64
CA SER A 10 19.02 -102.71 -80.72
C SER A 10 20.42 -102.48 -81.34
N ARG A 11 21.41 -103.22 -80.78
CA ARG A 11 22.82 -103.45 -81.23
C ARG A 11 23.82 -102.35 -80.83
N GLY A 12 24.96 -102.60 -80.20
CA GLY A 12 25.67 -103.81 -79.79
C GLY A 12 27.17 -103.47 -79.63
N TRP A 13 27.88 -104.24 -78.79
CA TRP A 13 29.36 -104.40 -78.67
C TRP A 13 30.06 -103.77 -77.45
N SER A 14 30.30 -104.64 -76.46
CA SER A 14 31.62 -105.10 -75.98
C SER A 14 32.72 -104.12 -75.54
N LEU A 15 33.16 -104.35 -74.28
CA LEU A 15 34.49 -104.16 -73.69
C LEU A 15 35.06 -102.74 -73.54
N ALA A 16 35.19 -102.29 -72.29
CA ALA A 16 36.48 -102.27 -71.57
C ALA A 16 36.34 -101.61 -70.19
N LEU A 17 36.71 -102.37 -69.17
CA LEU A 17 36.80 -101.98 -67.77
C LEU A 17 38.12 -101.19 -67.58
N CYS A 18 38.05 -99.88 -67.37
CA CYS A 18 39.18 -99.10 -66.84
C CYS A 18 38.73 -98.33 -65.61
N ALA A 19 38.99 -98.91 -64.44
CA ALA A 19 38.87 -98.25 -63.14
C ALA A 19 39.97 -97.18 -63.03
N ALA A 20 39.60 -95.91 -63.20
CA ALA A 20 40.44 -94.78 -62.82
C ALA A 20 40.15 -94.46 -61.35
N LEU A 21 41.09 -94.81 -60.48
CA LEU A 21 41.06 -94.51 -59.05
C LEU A 21 41.17 -92.98 -58.85
N VAL A 22 40.15 -92.40 -58.22
CA VAL A 22 40.12 -91.00 -57.78
C VAL A 22 41.01 -90.88 -56.54
N ALA A 23 42.19 -90.28 -56.69
CA ALA A 23 42.96 -89.79 -55.55
C ALA A 23 42.38 -88.44 -55.12
N ALA A 24 41.37 -88.48 -54.26
CA ALA A 24 40.94 -87.31 -53.52
C ALA A 24 42.04 -86.98 -52.49
N THR A 25 42.95 -86.07 -52.85
CA THR A 25 43.81 -85.38 -51.88
C THR A 25 42.91 -84.52 -51.01
N GLY A 26 42.33 -85.13 -49.98
CA GLY A 26 41.69 -84.41 -48.90
C GLY A 26 42.76 -83.61 -48.18
N CYS A 27 42.73 -82.28 -48.31
CA CYS A 27 43.42 -81.41 -47.37
C CYS A 27 42.81 -81.69 -45.99
N SER A 28 43.47 -82.50 -45.18
CA SER A 28 43.21 -82.53 -43.74
C SER A 28 43.68 -81.20 -43.19
N ALA A 29 42.79 -80.20 -43.15
CA ALA A 29 43.09 -78.94 -42.50
C ALA A 29 43.39 -79.25 -41.02
N ALA A 30 44.62 -78.97 -40.59
CA ALA A 30 45.01 -79.14 -39.20
C ALA A 30 44.07 -78.31 -38.31
N ILE A 31 43.77 -78.82 -37.12
CA ILE A 31 42.89 -78.14 -36.17
C ILE A 31 43.72 -77.05 -35.47
N PRO A 32 43.32 -75.77 -35.54
CA PRO A 32 44.09 -74.70 -34.90
C PRO A 32 44.10 -74.87 -33.38
N PRO A 33 45.22 -74.57 -32.70
CA PRO A 33 45.28 -74.59 -31.25
C PRO A 33 44.32 -73.55 -30.66
N LYS A 34 43.82 -73.82 -29.45
CA LYS A 34 42.86 -72.96 -28.75
C LYS A 34 43.36 -71.52 -28.64
N GLU A 35 44.65 -71.33 -28.39
CA GLU A 35 45.28 -70.01 -28.26
C GLU A 35 45.12 -69.19 -29.54
N LEU A 36 45.23 -69.80 -30.73
CA LEU A 36 45.06 -69.11 -32.01
C LEU A 36 43.59 -68.73 -32.25
N VAL A 37 42.65 -69.59 -31.85
CA VAL A 37 41.21 -69.29 -31.91
C VAL A 37 40.84 -68.14 -30.96
N ASP A 38 41.36 -68.15 -29.74
CA ASP A 38 41.16 -67.09 -28.75
C ASP A 38 41.76 -65.77 -29.26
N ALA A 39 42.97 -65.79 -29.83
CA ALA A 39 43.61 -64.62 -30.42
C ALA A 39 42.81 -64.01 -31.58
N ARG A 40 42.29 -64.84 -32.50
CA ARG A 40 41.39 -64.39 -33.58
C ARG A 40 40.13 -63.73 -33.04
N THR A 41 39.54 -64.33 -32.01
CA THR A 41 38.31 -63.83 -31.38
C THR A 41 38.55 -62.50 -30.69
N SER A 42 39.62 -62.39 -29.89
CA SER A 42 40.02 -61.16 -29.22
C SER A 42 40.35 -60.05 -30.22
N TYR A 43 41.11 -60.35 -31.28
CA TYR A 43 41.40 -59.35 -32.32
C TYR A 43 40.14 -58.87 -33.03
N LYS A 44 39.26 -59.80 -33.43
CA LYS A 44 38.00 -59.44 -34.10
C LYS A 44 37.13 -58.53 -33.23
N ARG A 45 37.01 -58.84 -31.93
CA ARG A 45 36.28 -58.01 -30.97
C ARG A 45 36.93 -56.64 -30.80
N ALA A 46 38.25 -56.57 -30.68
CA ALA A 46 38.99 -55.30 -30.62
C ALA A 46 38.77 -54.45 -31.89
N ALA A 47 38.88 -55.07 -33.06
CA ALA A 47 38.73 -54.41 -34.36
C ALA A 47 37.31 -53.93 -34.65
N GLN A 48 36.29 -54.63 -34.13
CA GLN A 48 34.89 -54.24 -34.25
C GLN A 48 34.43 -53.29 -33.14
N GLY A 49 35.22 -53.17 -32.07
CA GLY A 49 34.95 -52.32 -30.92
C GLY A 49 35.62 -50.95 -31.01
N ALA A 50 35.68 -50.28 -29.87
CA ALA A 50 36.23 -48.93 -29.75
C ALA A 50 37.74 -48.85 -30.04
N ALA A 51 38.48 -49.97 -30.00
CA ALA A 51 39.91 -49.95 -30.31
C ALA A 51 40.22 -49.57 -31.76
N SER A 52 39.28 -49.78 -32.68
CA SER A 52 39.39 -49.32 -34.07
C SER A 52 39.55 -47.81 -34.21
N SER A 53 38.91 -47.03 -33.34
CA SER A 53 38.93 -45.57 -33.39
C SER A 53 39.77 -44.93 -32.28
N LEU A 54 39.83 -45.55 -31.11
CA LEU A 54 40.48 -44.98 -29.91
C LEU A 54 41.88 -45.52 -29.66
N ALA A 55 42.23 -46.69 -30.18
CA ALA A 55 43.55 -47.31 -29.99
C ALA A 55 44.09 -47.97 -31.29
N PRO A 56 44.12 -47.25 -32.43
CA PRO A 56 44.44 -47.85 -33.73
C PRO A 56 45.87 -48.41 -33.79
N ALA A 57 46.83 -47.79 -33.11
CA ALA A 57 48.22 -48.26 -33.08
C ALA A 57 48.37 -49.60 -32.34
N GLN A 58 47.69 -49.76 -31.21
CA GLN A 58 47.65 -51.01 -30.45
C GLN A 58 46.89 -52.09 -31.23
N LEU A 59 45.81 -51.72 -31.93
CA LEU A 59 45.06 -52.63 -32.78
C LEU A 59 45.90 -53.13 -33.97
N ASP A 60 46.70 -52.25 -34.59
CA ASP A 60 47.63 -52.64 -35.66
C ASP A 60 48.72 -53.58 -35.12
N THR A 61 49.27 -53.29 -33.94
CA THR A 61 50.22 -54.18 -33.26
C THR A 61 49.62 -55.57 -33.00
N ALA A 62 48.36 -55.64 -32.58
CA ALA A 62 47.63 -56.89 -32.40
C ALA A 62 47.41 -57.64 -33.73
N LYS A 63 47.11 -56.92 -34.81
CA LYS A 63 46.97 -57.48 -36.16
C LYS A 63 48.26 -58.13 -36.63
N GLN A 64 49.39 -57.43 -36.51
CA GLN A 64 50.70 -57.95 -36.89
C GLN A 64 51.08 -59.19 -36.07
N ALA A 65 50.82 -59.19 -34.77
CA ALA A 65 51.06 -60.34 -33.90
C ALA A 65 50.20 -61.55 -34.30
N LEU A 66 48.92 -61.32 -34.62
CA LEU A 66 48.03 -62.38 -35.10
C LEU A 66 48.49 -62.93 -36.45
N SER A 67 48.88 -62.08 -37.40
CA SER A 67 49.40 -62.52 -38.70
C SER A 67 50.66 -63.38 -38.57
N ARG A 68 51.53 -63.09 -37.60
CA ARG A 68 52.70 -63.96 -37.31
C ARG A 68 52.28 -65.32 -36.74
N ALA A 69 51.30 -65.35 -35.84
CA ALA A 69 50.77 -66.61 -35.29
C ALA A 69 50.08 -67.46 -36.37
N GLU A 70 49.34 -66.83 -37.29
CA GLU A 70 48.71 -67.50 -38.43
C GLU A 70 49.75 -68.01 -39.44
N GLY A 71 50.80 -67.23 -39.70
CA GLY A 71 51.93 -67.65 -40.52
C GLY A 71 52.59 -68.91 -39.95
N ALA A 72 52.94 -68.90 -38.66
CA ALA A 72 53.54 -70.06 -37.99
C ALA A 72 52.66 -71.32 -38.05
N PHE A 73 51.35 -71.18 -37.85
CA PHE A 73 50.40 -72.30 -37.97
C PHE A 73 50.30 -72.87 -39.39
N ASN A 74 50.37 -72.01 -40.40
CA ASN A 74 50.31 -72.43 -41.80
C ASN A 74 51.61 -73.10 -42.28
N GLU A 75 52.75 -72.70 -41.72
CA GLU A 75 54.06 -73.31 -41.99
C GLU A 75 54.19 -74.68 -41.32
N ASP A 76 53.88 -74.77 -40.02
CA ASP A 76 53.90 -76.03 -39.25
C ASP A 76 52.79 -76.01 -38.18
N PRO A 77 51.67 -76.72 -38.41
CA PRO A 77 50.55 -76.78 -37.48
C PRO A 77 50.88 -77.37 -36.09
N GLU A 78 51.94 -78.19 -35.98
CA GLU A 78 52.35 -78.84 -34.73
C GLU A 78 53.48 -78.08 -34.01
N ALA A 79 53.95 -76.95 -34.57
CA ALA A 79 55.03 -76.17 -33.98
C ALA A 79 54.62 -75.60 -32.60
N PRO A 80 55.42 -75.84 -31.54
CA PRO A 80 55.17 -75.26 -30.22
C PRO A 80 55.07 -73.72 -30.23
N GLN A 81 55.81 -73.08 -31.14
CA GLN A 81 55.89 -71.63 -31.31
C GLN A 81 54.55 -70.99 -31.72
N THR A 82 53.65 -71.72 -32.38
CA THR A 82 52.33 -71.24 -32.76
C THR A 82 51.51 -70.83 -31.53
N ARG A 83 51.61 -71.59 -30.43
CA ARG A 83 50.89 -71.32 -29.19
C ARG A 83 51.41 -70.05 -28.50
N ASP A 84 52.73 -69.87 -28.48
CA ASP A 84 53.37 -68.70 -27.88
C ASP A 84 53.05 -67.41 -28.65
N LEU A 85 53.14 -67.45 -29.99
CA LEU A 85 52.78 -66.32 -30.84
C LEU A 85 51.30 -65.98 -30.74
N ALA A 86 50.43 -66.99 -30.69
CA ALA A 86 49.00 -66.80 -30.50
C ALA A 86 48.68 -66.20 -29.12
N TYR A 87 49.35 -66.64 -28.06
CA TYR A 87 49.22 -66.02 -26.74
C TYR A 87 49.61 -64.53 -26.77
N ILE A 88 50.74 -64.19 -27.40
CA ILE A 88 51.16 -62.78 -27.57
C ILE A 88 50.10 -61.99 -28.35
N ALA A 89 49.56 -62.56 -29.43
CA ALA A 89 48.51 -61.92 -30.23
C ALA A 89 47.23 -61.66 -29.43
N ASP A 90 46.76 -62.62 -28.63
CA ASP A 90 45.61 -62.43 -27.72
C ASP A 90 45.87 -61.30 -26.72
N ARG A 91 47.06 -61.29 -26.09
CA ARG A 91 47.44 -60.24 -25.14
C ARG A 91 47.47 -58.86 -25.79
N LYS A 92 47.98 -58.75 -27.01
CA LYS A 92 48.00 -57.49 -27.77
C LYS A 92 46.60 -57.02 -28.17
N ALA A 93 45.70 -57.93 -28.54
CA ALA A 93 44.31 -57.58 -28.82
C ALA A 93 43.59 -57.04 -27.57
N ARG A 94 43.78 -57.68 -26.41
CA ARG A 94 43.23 -57.20 -25.13
C ARG A 94 43.85 -55.89 -24.68
N GLU A 95 45.14 -55.67 -24.95
CA GLU A 95 45.83 -54.40 -24.70
C GLU A 95 45.20 -53.26 -25.51
N ALA A 96 44.87 -53.51 -26.78
CA ALA A 96 44.17 -52.55 -27.62
C ALA A 96 42.78 -52.19 -27.08
N GLU A 97 42.00 -53.19 -26.63
CA GLU A 97 40.70 -52.95 -25.98
C GLU A 97 40.83 -52.14 -24.69
N ALA A 98 41.81 -52.47 -23.84
CA ALA A 98 42.05 -51.75 -22.59
C ALA A 98 42.50 -50.30 -22.83
N ALA A 99 43.38 -50.07 -23.81
CA ALA A 99 43.81 -48.74 -24.20
C ALA A 99 42.63 -47.89 -24.71
N ALA A 100 41.74 -48.48 -25.51
CA ALA A 100 40.54 -47.82 -25.99
C ALA A 100 39.58 -47.45 -24.84
N ALA A 101 39.36 -48.38 -23.90
CA ALA A 101 38.52 -48.13 -22.73
C ALA A 101 39.09 -47.01 -21.84
N LEU A 102 40.41 -46.97 -21.65
CA LEU A 102 41.08 -45.90 -20.92
C LEU A 102 40.90 -44.55 -21.61
N GLN A 103 41.11 -44.50 -22.93
CA GLN A 103 40.94 -43.28 -23.71
C GLN A 103 39.50 -42.77 -23.66
N GLN A 104 38.51 -43.67 -23.69
CA GLN A 104 37.11 -43.32 -23.54
C GLN A 104 36.84 -42.75 -22.13
N ALA A 105 37.28 -43.44 -21.07
CA ALA A 105 37.10 -42.99 -19.70
C ALA A 105 37.76 -41.62 -19.44
N GLN A 106 38.91 -41.34 -20.07
CA GLN A 106 39.55 -40.03 -20.00
C GLN A 106 38.72 -38.94 -20.68
N ARG A 107 38.13 -39.23 -21.85
CA ARG A 107 37.23 -38.29 -22.55
C ARG A 107 35.97 -38.03 -21.73
N ASP A 108 35.36 -39.07 -21.20
CA ASP A 108 34.15 -38.98 -20.37
C ASP A 108 34.43 -38.18 -19.10
N LYS A 109 35.58 -38.44 -18.45
CA LYS A 109 36.03 -37.66 -17.30
C LYS A 109 36.22 -36.18 -17.66
N ALA A 110 36.90 -35.88 -18.77
CA ALA A 110 37.13 -34.50 -19.20
C ALA A 110 35.81 -33.78 -19.50
N ALA A 111 34.87 -34.45 -20.18
CA ALA A 111 33.54 -33.90 -20.43
C ALA A 111 32.78 -33.63 -19.12
N ALA A 112 32.77 -34.59 -18.19
CA ALA A 112 32.11 -34.43 -16.90
C ALA A 112 32.74 -33.31 -16.04
N GLU A 113 34.06 -33.13 -16.12
CA GLU A 113 34.74 -32.02 -15.44
C GLU A 113 34.36 -30.65 -16.00
N GLU A 114 34.19 -30.54 -17.32
CA GLU A 114 33.69 -29.31 -17.96
C GLU A 114 32.21 -29.05 -17.60
N ASP A 115 31.35 -30.06 -17.71
CA ASP A 115 29.93 -29.95 -17.32
C ASP A 115 29.78 -29.54 -15.85
N PHE A 116 30.59 -30.10 -14.96
CA PHE A 116 30.61 -29.75 -13.55
C PHE A 116 31.03 -28.29 -13.32
N LYS A 117 32.07 -27.81 -14.03
CA LYS A 117 32.50 -26.41 -13.95
C LYS A 117 31.40 -25.47 -14.42
N GLU A 118 30.74 -25.78 -15.54
CA GLU A 118 29.66 -24.95 -16.08
C GLU A 118 28.48 -24.88 -15.09
N LEU A 119 28.02 -26.03 -14.60
CA LEU A 119 26.95 -26.10 -13.60
C LEU A 119 27.30 -25.36 -12.31
N SER A 120 28.54 -25.51 -11.82
CA SER A 120 29.01 -24.81 -10.62
C SER A 120 29.03 -23.29 -10.83
N GLN A 121 29.49 -22.82 -11.99
CA GLN A 121 29.48 -21.40 -12.33
C GLN A 121 28.05 -20.85 -12.47
N GLN A 122 27.15 -21.61 -13.09
CA GLN A 122 25.74 -21.24 -13.22
C GLN A 122 25.06 -21.14 -11.84
N GLN A 123 25.30 -22.11 -10.96
CA GLN A 123 24.78 -22.07 -9.58
C GLN A 123 25.36 -20.89 -8.80
N LEU A 124 26.65 -20.60 -8.95
CA LEU A 124 27.29 -19.46 -8.31
C LEU A 124 26.73 -18.12 -8.83
N ALA A 125 26.50 -18.00 -10.13
CA ALA A 125 25.87 -16.81 -10.73
C ALA A 125 24.46 -16.61 -10.18
N THR A 126 23.64 -17.67 -10.17
CA THR A 126 22.28 -17.64 -9.63
C THR A 126 22.27 -17.27 -8.14
N ALA A 127 23.18 -17.85 -7.35
CA ALA A 127 23.31 -17.54 -5.93
C ALA A 127 23.73 -16.09 -5.69
N LYS A 128 24.63 -15.55 -6.52
CA LYS A 128 25.04 -14.13 -6.46
C LYS A 128 23.87 -13.20 -6.79
N ASP A 129 23.11 -13.51 -7.83
CA ASP A 129 21.95 -12.69 -8.23
C ASP A 129 20.85 -12.71 -7.16
N ALA A 130 20.59 -13.88 -6.56
CA ALA A 130 19.67 -14.03 -5.43
C ALA A 130 20.16 -13.23 -4.20
N LEU A 131 21.46 -13.27 -3.89
CA LEU A 131 22.02 -12.50 -2.79
C LEU A 131 21.91 -10.99 -3.05
N GLN A 132 22.25 -10.54 -4.25
CA GLN A 132 22.19 -9.13 -4.62
C GLN A 132 20.75 -8.59 -4.59
N SER A 133 19.79 -9.34 -5.14
CA SER A 133 18.38 -8.96 -5.09
C SER A 133 17.85 -8.96 -3.65
N GLY A 134 18.23 -9.94 -2.82
CA GLY A 134 17.90 -9.96 -1.40
C GLY A 134 18.46 -8.75 -0.64
N GLN A 135 19.72 -8.38 -0.89
CA GLN A 135 20.34 -7.19 -0.30
C GLN A 135 19.63 -5.90 -0.72
N GLN A 136 19.27 -5.77 -2.00
CA GLN A 136 18.51 -4.61 -2.48
C GLN A 136 17.12 -4.54 -1.84
N GLN A 137 16.45 -5.66 -1.62
CA GLN A 137 15.16 -5.70 -0.93
C GLN A 137 15.29 -5.26 0.53
N ILE A 138 16.29 -5.77 1.26
CA ILE A 138 16.55 -5.37 2.65
C ILE A 138 16.80 -3.87 2.75
N GLU A 139 17.59 -3.29 1.84
CA GLU A 139 17.88 -1.86 1.86
C GLU A 139 16.64 -1.02 1.55
N ARG A 140 15.81 -1.43 0.57
CA ARG A 140 14.52 -0.77 0.29
C ARG A 140 13.58 -0.83 1.50
N GLU A 141 13.49 -1.97 2.16
CA GLU A 141 12.68 -2.11 3.38
C GLU A 141 13.21 -1.24 4.52
N ARG A 142 14.54 -1.16 4.69
CA ARG A 142 15.17 -0.30 5.69
C ARG A 142 14.86 1.18 5.44
N GLN A 143 14.97 1.63 4.18
CA GLN A 143 14.64 2.99 3.78
C GLN A 143 13.15 3.30 3.98
N ALA A 144 12.26 2.37 3.59
CA ALA A 144 10.82 2.52 3.80
C ALA A 144 10.46 2.60 5.29
N ARG A 145 11.10 1.79 6.15
CA ARG A 145 10.92 1.86 7.60
C ARG A 145 11.41 3.18 8.19
N ALA A 146 12.59 3.65 7.77
CA ALA A 146 13.12 4.95 8.22
C ALA A 146 12.21 6.11 7.78
N GLN A 147 11.70 6.08 6.55
CA GLN A 147 10.74 7.06 6.06
C GLN A 147 9.43 7.01 6.86
N ALA A 148 8.89 5.82 7.10
CA ALA A 148 7.67 5.66 7.90
C ALA A 148 7.83 6.14 9.35
N GLU A 149 8.99 5.88 9.96
CA GLU A 149 9.32 6.40 11.29
C GLU A 149 9.41 7.93 11.31
N SER A 150 10.10 8.51 10.34
CA SER A 150 10.20 9.97 10.22
C SER A 150 8.83 10.63 10.00
N ALA A 151 7.98 10.04 9.16
CA ALA A 151 6.61 10.52 8.92
C ALA A 151 5.74 10.38 10.17
N ARG A 152 5.92 9.30 10.95
CA ARG A 152 5.22 9.11 12.23
C ARG A 152 5.60 10.18 13.23
N LEU A 153 6.89 10.49 13.37
CA LEU A 153 7.36 11.54 14.28
C LEU A 153 6.84 12.93 13.87
N GLN A 154 6.85 13.25 12.57
CA GLN A 154 6.26 14.49 12.05
C GLN A 154 4.75 14.57 12.30
N ALA A 155 4.04 13.45 12.12
CA ALA A 155 2.61 13.41 12.41
C ALA A 155 2.31 13.57 13.90
N GLU A 156 3.16 13.01 14.77
CA GLU A 156 3.05 13.16 16.22
C GLU A 156 3.31 14.61 16.65
N SER A 157 4.38 15.25 16.16
CA SER A 157 4.66 16.66 16.46
C SER A 157 3.53 17.57 15.97
N ALA A 158 3.03 17.36 14.75
CA ALA A 158 1.91 18.13 14.21
C ALA A 158 0.62 17.95 15.03
N ARG A 159 0.37 16.74 15.57
CA ARG A 159 -0.77 16.49 16.46
C ARG A 159 -0.63 17.25 17.76
N THR A 160 0.54 17.22 18.39
CA THR A 160 0.82 17.96 19.63
C THR A 160 0.66 19.47 19.43
N GLU A 161 1.17 20.01 18.33
CA GLU A 161 1.00 21.42 17.98
C GLU A 161 -0.47 21.78 17.76
N ALA A 162 -1.22 20.95 17.03
CA ALA A 162 -2.64 21.16 16.81
C ALA A 162 -3.46 21.07 18.11
N GLU A 163 -3.12 20.16 19.02
CA GLU A 163 -3.76 20.06 20.33
C GLU A 163 -3.50 21.31 21.17
N LYS A 164 -2.25 21.78 21.22
CA LYS A 164 -1.90 23.02 21.92
C LYS A 164 -2.66 24.22 21.36
N ALA A 165 -2.72 24.36 20.03
CA ALA A 165 -3.47 25.43 19.38
C ALA A 165 -4.97 25.37 19.70
N ARG A 166 -5.56 24.16 19.80
CA ARG A 166 -6.96 23.98 20.22
C ARG A 166 -7.17 24.40 21.67
N GLN A 167 -6.28 24.01 22.57
CA GLN A 167 -6.35 24.38 23.99
C GLN A 167 -6.25 25.91 24.16
N GLU A 168 -5.33 26.56 23.44
CA GLU A 168 -5.19 28.02 23.45
C GLU A 168 -6.45 28.72 22.90
N ALA A 169 -7.01 28.22 21.79
CA ALA A 169 -8.24 28.75 21.22
C ALA A 169 -9.44 28.57 22.16
N GLU A 170 -9.56 27.43 22.83
CA GLU A 170 -10.61 27.18 23.81
C GLU A 170 -10.46 28.07 25.05
N ALA A 171 -9.24 28.26 25.55
CA ALA A 171 -8.96 29.16 26.67
C ALA A 171 -9.33 30.62 26.31
N ALA A 172 -8.94 31.08 25.12
CA ALA A 172 -9.30 32.41 24.63
C ALA A 172 -10.82 32.59 24.51
N ARG A 173 -11.53 31.56 24.02
CA ARG A 173 -12.99 31.57 23.95
C ARG A 173 -13.65 31.64 25.32
N ARG A 174 -13.21 30.81 26.27
CA ARG A 174 -13.75 30.82 27.65
C ARG A 174 -13.55 32.17 28.33
N GLU A 175 -12.39 32.80 28.13
CA GLU A 175 -12.13 34.13 28.66
C GLU A 175 -13.03 35.19 28.01
N ALA A 176 -13.22 35.14 26.69
CA ALA A 176 -14.16 36.02 26.00
C ALA A 176 -15.61 35.86 26.51
N GLU A 177 -16.07 34.61 26.72
CA GLU A 177 -17.38 34.33 27.30
C GLU A 177 -17.50 34.85 28.74
N ARG A 178 -16.45 34.71 29.56
CA ARG A 178 -16.41 35.26 30.93
C ARG A 178 -16.55 36.78 30.93
N VAL A 179 -15.81 37.47 30.07
CA VAL A 179 -15.86 38.93 29.91
C VAL A 179 -17.25 39.37 29.44
N ALA A 180 -17.84 38.69 28.45
CA ALA A 180 -19.18 38.98 27.96
C ALA A 180 -20.26 38.77 29.05
N ASN A 181 -20.19 37.66 29.79
CA ASN A 181 -21.12 37.38 30.88
C ASN A 181 -20.99 38.37 32.03
N ALA A 182 -19.76 38.79 32.38
CA ALA A 182 -19.53 39.84 33.38
C ALA A 182 -20.17 41.18 32.94
N ALA A 183 -20.00 41.56 31.67
CA ALA A 183 -20.64 42.76 31.12
C ALA A 183 -22.19 42.68 31.19
N LEU A 184 -22.77 41.53 30.84
CA LEU A 184 -24.22 41.29 30.93
C LEU A 184 -24.74 41.31 32.37
N ALA A 185 -23.99 40.75 33.32
CA ALA A 185 -24.36 40.77 34.74
C ALA A 185 -24.38 42.21 35.29
N SER A 186 -23.36 43.01 34.97
CA SER A 186 -23.32 44.43 35.32
C SER A 186 -24.50 45.21 34.72
N LEU A 187 -24.96 44.85 33.51
CA LEU A 187 -26.16 45.45 32.90
C LEU A 187 -27.46 45.07 33.64
N LYS A 188 -27.60 43.80 34.07
CA LYS A 188 -28.81 43.30 34.75
C LYS A 188 -29.05 43.90 36.13
N GLU A 189 -28.00 44.25 36.88
CA GLU A 189 -28.17 44.89 38.20
C GLU A 189 -28.67 46.33 38.12
N ILE A 190 -28.53 46.98 36.96
CA ILE A 190 -28.76 48.42 36.80
C ILE A 190 -30.10 48.72 36.13
N ALA A 191 -30.68 47.75 35.41
CA ALA A 191 -31.99 47.86 34.78
C ALA A 191 -32.83 46.61 35.03
N ALA A 192 -34.07 46.77 35.49
CA ALA A 192 -35.01 45.66 35.61
C ALA A 192 -35.43 45.23 34.19
N VAL A 193 -34.76 44.21 33.65
CA VAL A 193 -35.08 43.62 32.35
C VAL A 193 -36.08 42.49 32.55
N LYS A 194 -37.23 42.57 31.90
CA LYS A 194 -38.27 41.53 31.92
C LYS A 194 -38.62 41.13 30.48
N GLU A 195 -38.78 39.84 30.24
CA GLU A 195 -39.39 39.36 29.00
C GLU A 195 -40.91 39.40 29.15
N GLU A 196 -41.58 40.15 28.28
CA GLU A 196 -43.04 40.25 28.25
C GLU A 196 -43.57 39.90 26.84
N LYS A 197 -44.90 39.66 26.72
CA LYS A 197 -45.55 39.38 25.41
C LYS A 197 -45.32 40.46 24.36
N ARG A 198 -44.97 41.67 24.80
CA ARG A 198 -44.73 42.87 24.00
C ARG A 198 -43.26 43.10 23.63
N GLY A 199 -42.35 42.21 24.04
CA GLY A 199 -40.90 42.28 23.77
C GLY A 199 -40.07 42.19 25.05
N VAL A 200 -38.75 42.38 24.92
CA VAL A 200 -37.86 42.53 26.08
C VAL A 200 -38.01 43.96 26.61
N VAL A 201 -38.53 44.11 27.83
CA VAL A 201 -38.82 45.40 28.46
C VAL A 201 -37.69 45.75 29.43
N ILE A 202 -37.01 46.85 29.18
CA ILE A 202 -35.99 47.42 30.07
C ILE A 202 -36.63 48.59 30.81
N THR A 203 -36.90 48.42 32.10
CA THR A 203 -37.54 49.46 32.92
C THR A 203 -36.51 50.28 33.68
N LEU A 204 -36.52 51.59 33.43
CA LEU A 204 -35.66 52.57 34.08
C LEU A 204 -36.50 53.50 34.96
N SER A 205 -36.11 53.64 36.22
CA SER A 205 -36.78 54.56 37.15
C SER A 205 -36.62 56.01 36.69
N GLY A 206 -37.72 56.75 36.67
CA GLY A 206 -37.75 58.14 36.25
C GLY A 206 -36.94 59.06 37.15
N ALA A 207 -36.77 58.73 38.43
CA ALA A 207 -35.92 59.48 39.36
C ALA A 207 -34.42 59.30 39.07
N VAL A 208 -34.04 58.21 38.41
CA VAL A 208 -32.66 57.96 37.96
C VAL A 208 -32.40 58.69 36.64
N LEU A 209 -33.44 58.84 35.81
CA LEU A 209 -33.33 59.47 34.49
C LEU A 209 -33.43 60.99 34.53
N PHE A 210 -34.34 61.54 35.35
CA PHE A 210 -34.74 62.94 35.30
C PHE A 210 -34.88 63.55 36.70
N ALA A 211 -34.64 64.86 36.80
CA ALA A 211 -35.11 65.62 37.95
C ALA A 211 -36.65 65.73 37.99
N SER A 212 -37.20 66.04 39.17
CA SER A 212 -38.66 66.17 39.34
C SER A 212 -39.24 67.25 38.41
N GLY A 213 -40.34 66.93 37.71
CA GLY A 213 -40.99 67.83 36.74
C GLY A 213 -40.17 68.14 35.48
N LYS A 214 -38.98 67.55 35.31
CA LYS A 214 -38.05 67.77 34.19
C LYS A 214 -38.02 66.60 33.23
N PHE A 215 -37.53 66.85 32.02
CA PHE A 215 -37.32 65.84 30.98
C PHE A 215 -35.86 65.83 30.46
N GLU A 216 -35.01 66.72 30.96
CA GLU A 216 -33.58 66.70 30.69
C GLU A 216 -32.93 65.52 31.41
N LEU A 217 -32.21 64.69 30.67
CA LEU A 217 -31.50 63.52 31.21
C LEU A 217 -30.37 63.96 32.15
N LEU A 218 -30.34 63.38 33.34
CA LEU A 218 -29.24 63.53 34.28
C LEU A 218 -27.93 62.95 33.69
N PRO A 219 -26.74 63.46 34.06
CA PRO A 219 -25.47 62.92 33.56
C PRO A 219 -25.33 61.41 33.76
N ILE A 220 -25.69 60.91 34.95
CA ILE A 220 -25.67 59.48 35.26
C ILE A 220 -26.67 58.67 34.42
N ALA A 221 -27.77 59.29 33.99
CA ALA A 221 -28.72 58.65 33.08
C ALA A 221 -28.12 58.45 31.69
N LYS A 222 -27.35 59.43 31.20
CA LYS A 222 -26.65 59.36 29.91
C LYS A 222 -25.63 58.23 29.89
N GLU A 223 -24.82 58.09 30.94
CA GLU A 223 -23.85 56.99 31.06
C GLU A 223 -24.52 55.62 31.00
N LYS A 224 -25.66 55.45 31.70
CA LYS A 224 -26.43 54.20 31.68
C LYS A 224 -27.05 53.93 30.31
N LEU A 225 -27.60 54.95 29.67
CA LEU A 225 -28.14 54.83 28.31
C LEU A 225 -27.04 54.51 27.28
N ASN A 226 -25.79 54.94 27.51
CA ASN A 226 -24.67 54.52 26.66
C ASN A 226 -24.41 53.01 26.74
N GLN A 227 -24.50 52.43 27.94
CA GLN A 227 -24.32 50.98 28.13
C GLN A 227 -25.44 50.18 27.45
N VAL A 228 -26.69 50.65 27.58
CA VAL A 228 -27.84 50.09 26.85
C VAL A 228 -27.60 50.20 25.33
N ALA A 229 -27.13 51.35 24.85
CA ALA A 229 -26.87 51.57 23.43
C ALA A 229 -25.77 50.66 22.87
N THR A 230 -24.67 50.45 23.60
CA THR A 230 -23.60 49.53 23.17
C THR A 230 -24.14 48.12 23.00
N THR A 231 -24.87 47.62 24.00
CA THR A 231 -25.47 46.27 23.96
C THR A 231 -26.43 46.11 22.77
N LEU A 232 -27.26 47.11 22.50
CA LEU A 232 -28.20 47.07 21.38
C LEU A 232 -27.50 47.14 20.02
N LYS A 233 -26.36 47.83 19.91
CA LYS A 233 -25.55 47.85 18.69
C LYS A 233 -24.91 46.50 18.40
N ASP A 234 -24.38 45.82 19.43
CA ASP A 234 -23.80 44.47 19.30
C ASP A 234 -24.84 43.43 18.84
N GLN A 235 -26.12 43.67 19.12
CA GLN A 235 -27.25 42.86 18.68
C GLN A 235 -27.82 43.28 17.30
N GLY A 236 -27.15 44.16 16.56
CA GLY A 236 -27.58 44.58 15.22
C GLY A 236 -28.62 45.71 15.20
N SER A 237 -28.75 46.47 16.29
CA SER A 237 -29.71 47.58 16.44
C SER A 237 -31.16 47.16 16.14
N PRO A 238 -31.79 46.35 17.00
CA PRO A 238 -33.19 45.95 16.83
C PRO A 238 -34.17 47.14 16.90
N PRO A 239 -35.39 47.04 16.33
CA PRO A 239 -36.44 48.04 16.52
C PRO A 239 -36.78 48.23 18.00
N LEU A 240 -37.00 49.48 18.41
CA LEU A 240 -37.27 49.90 19.79
C LEU A 240 -38.56 50.71 19.89
N ARG A 241 -39.28 50.53 21.00
CA ARG A 241 -40.34 51.45 21.43
C ARG A 241 -40.04 51.95 22.84
N ILE A 242 -40.00 53.26 23.01
CA ILE A 242 -39.73 53.92 24.29
C ILE A 242 -41.03 54.48 24.84
N GLU A 243 -41.46 53.98 25.99
CA GLU A 243 -42.71 54.35 26.64
C GLU A 243 -42.42 55.15 27.90
N GLY A 244 -42.87 56.41 27.94
CA GLY A 244 -42.79 57.26 29.11
C GLY A 244 -44.04 57.14 29.98
N HIS A 245 -43.85 57.13 31.30
CA HIS A 245 -44.93 57.08 32.29
C HIS A 245 -44.73 58.12 33.39
N THR A 246 -45.84 58.62 33.94
CA THR A 246 -45.86 59.47 35.14
C THR A 246 -46.69 58.83 36.25
N ASP A 247 -46.60 59.39 37.45
CA ASP A 247 -47.64 59.17 38.47
C ASP A 247 -48.89 60.02 38.17
N SER A 248 -49.93 59.87 38.99
CA SER A 248 -51.21 60.58 38.86
C SER A 248 -51.21 62.01 39.43
N THR A 249 -50.05 62.57 39.83
CA THR A 249 -49.97 63.92 40.39
C THR A 249 -50.04 64.96 39.27
N GLY A 250 -50.89 65.98 39.43
CA GLY A 250 -51.06 67.04 38.42
C GLY A 250 -52.10 66.69 37.35
N SER A 251 -52.18 67.49 36.29
CA SER A 251 -53.19 67.28 35.24
C SER A 251 -52.77 66.17 34.27
N ALA A 252 -53.74 65.34 33.86
CA ALA A 252 -53.47 64.24 32.91
C ALA A 252 -52.87 64.75 31.59
N GLN A 253 -53.29 65.93 31.11
CA GLN A 253 -52.74 66.53 29.91
C GLN A 253 -51.27 66.94 30.07
N ALA A 254 -50.89 67.54 31.20
CA ALA A 254 -49.51 67.89 31.48
C ALA A 254 -48.64 66.63 31.60
N ASN A 255 -49.16 65.59 32.26
CA ASN A 255 -48.47 64.32 32.43
C ASN A 255 -48.25 63.56 31.12
N ARG A 256 -49.23 63.57 30.21
CA ARG A 256 -49.03 63.00 28.86
C ARG A 256 -47.92 63.73 28.11
N LYS A 257 -47.92 65.07 28.11
CA LYS A 257 -46.84 65.86 27.48
C LYS A 257 -45.47 65.56 28.12
N LEU A 258 -45.40 65.51 29.45
CA LEU A 258 -44.17 65.23 30.18
C LEU A 258 -43.63 63.83 29.89
N SER A 259 -44.50 62.82 29.87
CA SER A 259 -44.11 61.44 29.58
C SER A 259 -43.56 61.28 28.16
N LEU A 260 -44.19 61.94 27.17
CA LEU A 260 -43.71 61.92 25.78
C LEU A 260 -42.35 62.62 25.67
N ALA A 261 -42.21 63.82 26.24
CA ALA A 261 -40.95 64.56 26.22
C ALA A 261 -39.78 63.77 26.87
N ARG A 262 -40.08 63.00 27.91
CA ARG A 262 -39.10 62.08 28.54
C ARG A 262 -38.71 60.93 27.62
N ALA A 263 -39.68 60.30 26.96
CA ALA A 263 -39.40 59.24 25.97
C ALA A 263 -38.56 59.80 24.80
N ASP A 264 -38.88 60.99 24.31
CA ASP A 264 -38.15 61.68 23.25
C ASP A 264 -36.72 62.04 23.67
N SER A 265 -36.52 62.45 24.93
CA SER A 265 -35.18 62.74 25.45
C SER A 265 -34.29 61.50 25.52
N VAL A 266 -34.87 60.35 25.88
CA VAL A 266 -34.17 59.05 25.82
C VAL A 266 -33.86 58.67 24.37
N LYS A 267 -34.82 58.82 23.45
CA LYS A 267 -34.60 58.59 22.01
C LYS A 267 -33.45 59.45 21.48
N ALA A 268 -33.48 60.76 21.75
CA ALA A 268 -32.49 61.70 21.27
C ALA A 268 -31.08 61.32 21.75
N HIS A 269 -30.95 60.87 23.00
CA HIS A 269 -29.67 60.40 23.53
C HIS A 269 -29.22 59.08 22.91
N LEU A 270 -30.10 58.08 22.75
CA LEU A 270 -29.73 56.81 22.09
C LEU A 270 -29.30 57.01 20.64
N VAL A 271 -29.93 57.94 19.93
CA VAL A 271 -29.55 58.33 18.56
C VAL A 271 -28.18 59.00 18.55
N SER A 272 -27.89 59.90 19.50
CA SER A 272 -26.61 60.60 19.55
C SER A 272 -25.41 59.67 19.78
N VAL A 273 -25.64 58.49 20.36
CA VAL A 273 -24.63 57.45 20.59
C VAL A 273 -24.64 56.33 19.54
N GLY A 274 -25.37 56.52 18.45
CA GLY A 274 -25.25 55.75 17.21
C GLY A 274 -26.38 54.77 16.91
N LEU A 275 -27.51 54.80 17.61
CA LEU A 275 -28.67 53.99 17.21
C LEU A 275 -29.44 54.67 16.06
N PRO A 276 -29.92 53.92 15.05
CA PRO A 276 -30.70 54.49 13.95
C PRO A 276 -32.05 55.07 14.43
N ALA A 277 -32.30 56.34 14.13
CA ALA A 277 -33.49 57.06 14.62
C ALA A 277 -34.82 56.51 14.07
N ASP A 278 -34.78 55.92 12.87
CA ASP A 278 -35.88 55.25 12.18
C ASP A 278 -36.32 53.95 12.87
N LYS A 279 -35.42 53.35 13.66
CA LYS A 279 -35.70 52.14 14.45
C LYS A 279 -36.29 52.42 15.83
N ILE A 280 -36.48 53.70 16.22
CA ILE A 280 -36.94 54.07 17.57
C ILE A 280 -38.26 54.82 17.50
N ALA A 281 -39.32 54.25 18.06
CA ALA A 281 -40.60 54.92 18.29
C ALA A 281 -40.72 55.40 19.74
N THR A 282 -41.43 56.50 19.99
CA THR A 282 -41.68 57.05 21.33
C THR A 282 -43.18 57.18 21.59
N VAL A 283 -43.61 56.90 22.82
CA VAL A 283 -45.00 57.01 23.26
C VAL A 283 -45.05 57.58 24.67
N GLY A 284 -45.93 58.56 24.91
CA GLY A 284 -46.19 59.10 26.24
C GLY A 284 -47.54 58.63 26.77
N HIS A 285 -47.52 57.75 27.79
CA HIS A 285 -48.75 57.23 28.41
C HIS A 285 -49.27 58.10 29.54
N GLY A 286 -48.51 59.10 30.00
CA GLY A 286 -48.86 59.88 31.18
C GLY A 286 -49.15 58.96 32.39
N PRO A 287 -50.24 59.21 33.14
CA PRO A 287 -50.63 58.39 34.28
C PRO A 287 -51.48 57.17 33.90
N ASP A 288 -51.78 56.96 32.61
CA ASP A 288 -52.87 56.08 32.15
C ASP A 288 -52.51 54.59 32.22
N ARG A 289 -51.24 54.25 32.51
CA ARG A 289 -50.73 52.86 32.67
C ARG A 289 -49.88 52.71 33.94
N PRO A 290 -50.49 52.76 35.14
CA PRO A 290 -49.77 52.58 36.39
C PRO A 290 -49.37 51.11 36.58
N VAL A 291 -48.20 50.88 37.17
CA VAL A 291 -47.68 49.55 37.54
C VAL A 291 -47.71 49.32 39.05
N ALA A 292 -47.98 50.37 39.82
CA ALA A 292 -48.16 50.35 41.26
C ALA A 292 -49.25 51.35 41.68
N ASP A 293 -49.71 51.23 42.91
CA ASP A 293 -50.73 52.11 43.47
C ASP A 293 -50.25 53.58 43.54
N ASN A 294 -51.04 54.51 43.01
CA ASN A 294 -50.70 55.94 43.09
C ASN A 294 -50.98 56.56 44.47
N ALA A 295 -51.66 55.85 45.38
CA ALA A 295 -51.90 56.34 46.73
C ALA A 295 -50.61 56.35 47.59
N SER A 296 -49.68 55.42 47.37
CA SER A 296 -48.40 55.34 48.11
C SER A 296 -47.28 56.14 47.45
N ALA A 297 -46.33 56.64 48.24
CA ALA A 297 -45.18 57.37 47.72
C ALA A 297 -44.28 56.47 46.87
N GLU A 298 -44.14 55.21 47.31
CA GLU A 298 -43.40 54.15 46.66
C GLU A 298 -44.04 53.78 45.32
N GLY A 299 -45.37 53.62 45.28
CA GLY A 299 -46.07 53.30 44.05
C GLY A 299 -46.05 54.44 43.03
N ARG A 300 -46.16 55.71 43.47
CA ARG A 300 -45.90 56.87 42.60
C ARG A 300 -44.47 56.86 42.05
N ALA A 301 -43.47 56.52 42.87
CA ALA A 301 -42.09 56.42 42.40
C ALA A 301 -41.89 55.34 41.33
N ASN A 302 -42.55 54.19 41.47
CA ASN A 302 -42.53 53.11 40.47
C ASN A 302 -43.27 53.49 39.18
N ASN A 303 -44.36 54.27 39.28
CA ASN A 303 -45.11 54.73 38.12
C ASN A 303 -44.36 55.77 37.29
N ARG A 304 -43.50 56.59 37.92
CA ARG A 304 -42.55 57.47 37.21
C ARG A 304 -41.41 56.63 36.64
N ARG A 305 -41.57 56.12 35.41
CA ARG A 305 -40.59 55.27 34.73
C ARG A 305 -40.54 55.53 33.23
N VAL A 306 -39.47 55.05 32.61
CA VAL A 306 -39.38 54.89 31.15
C VAL A 306 -39.10 53.42 30.86
N GLU A 307 -39.88 52.84 29.96
CA GLU A 307 -39.69 51.48 29.47
C GLU A 307 -39.09 51.54 28.06
N ILE A 308 -38.01 50.79 27.84
CA ILE A 308 -37.44 50.59 26.51
C ILE A 308 -37.77 49.16 26.10
N ILE A 309 -38.61 49.02 25.08
CA ILE A 309 -39.10 47.75 24.58
C ILE A 309 -38.32 47.38 23.33
N VAL A 310 -37.59 46.27 23.39
CA VAL A 310 -36.79 45.75 22.29
C VAL A 310 -37.60 44.73 21.49
N ASN A 311 -37.57 44.84 20.15
CA ASN A 311 -38.40 44.06 19.22
C ASN A 311 -39.90 44.12 19.58
N PRO A 312 -40.51 45.32 19.62
CA PRO A 312 -41.91 45.44 19.96
C PRO A 312 -42.78 44.65 18.96
N THR A 313 -43.55 43.69 19.47
CA THR A 313 -44.54 42.97 18.66
C THR A 313 -45.69 43.91 18.29
N SER A 314 -46.18 43.83 17.06
CA SER A 314 -47.31 44.61 16.57
C SER A 314 -48.62 44.07 17.15
N ALA A 315 -48.88 44.34 18.42
CA ALA A 315 -50.17 44.12 19.06
C ALA A 315 -50.45 45.31 20.00
N GLN A 316 -51.45 46.12 19.62
CA GLN A 316 -52.04 47.16 20.47
C GLN A 316 -53.03 46.53 21.45
#